data_AF-A0A060CDG3-F1
#
_entry.id   AF-A0A060CDG3-F1
#
_cell.length_a   1.000
_cell.length_b   1.000
_cell.length_c   1.000
_cell.angle_alpha   90.00
_cell.angle_beta   90.00
_cell.angle_gamma   90.00
#
_symmetry.space_group_name_H-M   'P 1'
#
loop_
_entity.id
_entity.type
_entity.pdbx_description
1 polymer ?
#
loop_
_entity_poly.entity_id
_entity_poly.type
_entity_poly.pdbx_seq_one_letter_code
_entity_poly.pdbx_strand_id
1 'polypeptide(L)'
;MAADHPFAAEIGWVAGEAITSGYPDGSFGPESPVSRQAIAAFLHRLLGPAPSPDDGCVEAAFPDVAIDHPFCSDIAWAVVEGLVA
;
A
#
# COMPACT_ATOMS: atom_id res chain seq x y z
N MET A 1 11.43 -9.75 -11.92
CA MET A 1 11.70 -8.45 -12.58
C MET A 1 12.99 -8.59 -13.36
N ALA A 2 13.03 -8.16 -14.62
CA ALA A 2 14.27 -8.14 -15.37
C ALA A 2 15.17 -7.04 -14.78
N ALA A 3 16.44 -7.35 -14.51
CA ALA A 3 17.37 -6.47 -13.81
C ALA A 3 17.71 -5.17 -14.58
N ASP A 4 17.24 -5.06 -15.82
CA ASP A 4 17.43 -3.95 -16.76
C ASP A 4 16.27 -2.94 -16.77
N HIS A 5 15.22 -3.15 -15.97
CA HIS A 5 14.13 -2.19 -15.86
C HIS A 5 14.63 -0.87 -15.24
N PRO A 6 14.29 0.31 -15.79
CA PRO A 6 14.81 1.60 -15.31
C PRO A 6 14.50 1.89 -13.83
N PHE A 7 13.41 1.33 -13.30
CA PHE A 7 13.01 1.46 -11.89
C PHE A 7 13.38 0.26 -11.01
N ALA A 8 14.27 -0.63 -11.48
CA ALA A 8 14.61 -1.84 -10.75
C ALA A 8 15.23 -1.55 -9.37
N ALA A 9 16.03 -0.50 -9.25
CA ALA A 9 16.66 -0.11 -7.99
C ALA A 9 15.62 0.38 -6.97
N GLU A 10 14.70 1.24 -7.39
CA GLU A 10 13.65 1.82 -6.55
C GLU A 10 12.67 0.76 -6.09
N ILE A 11 12.25 -0.13 -6.99
CA ILE A 11 11.38 -1.28 -6.67
C ILE A 11 12.08 -2.21 -5.67
N GLY A 12 13.37 -2.47 -5.86
CA GLY A 12 14.17 -3.26 -4.93
C GLY A 12 14.26 -2.62 -3.55
N TRP A 13 14.41 -1.29 -3.48
CA TRP A 13 14.43 -0.55 -2.23
C TRP A 13 13.09 -0.60 -1.50
N VAL A 14 11.97 -0.26 -2.16
CA VAL A 14 10.64 -0.31 -1.50
C VAL A 14 10.25 -1.72 -1.08
N ALA A 15 10.69 -2.75 -1.80
CA ALA A 15 10.50 -4.14 -1.40
C ALA A 15 11.35 -4.51 -0.18
N GLY A 16 12.62 -4.06 -0.14
CA GLY A 16 13.54 -4.30 0.98
C GLY A 16 13.09 -3.64 2.29
N GLU A 17 12.46 -2.47 2.19
CA GLU A 17 11.86 -1.75 3.33
C GLU A 17 10.46 -2.26 3.69
N ALA A 18 9.97 -3.32 3.04
CA ALA A 18 8.62 -3.88 3.22
C ALA A 18 7.47 -2.87 2.99
N ILE A 19 7.70 -1.83 2.17
CA ILE A 19 6.69 -0.84 1.78
C ILE A 19 5.72 -1.45 0.76
N THR A 20 6.17 -2.42 -0.04
CA THR A 20 5.35 -3.18 -0.99
C THR A 20 5.70 -4.66 -0.97
N SER A 21 4.69 -5.51 -1.14
CA SER A 21 4.82 -6.97 -1.27
C SER A 21 4.70 -7.46 -2.72
N GLY A 22 4.34 -6.58 -3.66
CA GLY A 22 4.04 -6.96 -5.03
C GLY A 22 2.75 -7.76 -5.18
N TYR A 23 2.68 -8.56 -6.23
CA TYR A 23 1.54 -9.42 -6.54
C TYR A 23 1.75 -10.84 -5.98
N PRO A 24 0.66 -11.64 -5.80
CA PRO A 24 0.75 -13.01 -5.30
C PRO A 24 1.62 -13.95 -6.15
N ASP A 25 1.84 -13.63 -7.43
CA ASP A 25 2.72 -14.38 -8.33
C ASP A 25 4.21 -14.02 -8.19
N GLY A 26 4.55 -13.12 -7.27
CA GLY A 26 5.91 -12.66 -7.01
C GLY A 26 6.40 -11.57 -7.96
N SER A 27 5.55 -11.05 -8.84
CA SER A 27 5.86 -9.91 -9.68
C SER A 27 5.57 -8.58 -8.98
N PHE A 28 6.13 -7.47 -9.48
CA PHE A 28 5.81 -6.11 -9.00
C PHE A 28 5.02 -5.27 -10.01
N GLY A 29 4.88 -5.72 -11.26
CA GLY A 29 4.18 -5.00 -12.32
C GLY A 29 4.62 -3.54 -12.47
N PRO A 30 5.89 -3.24 -12.81
CA PRO A 30 6.41 -1.87 -12.82
C PRO A 30 5.70 -0.91 -13.79
N GLU A 31 5.07 -1.43 -14.85
CA GLU A 31 4.30 -0.65 -15.82
C GLU A 31 2.79 -0.69 -15.54
N SER A 32 2.36 -1.46 -14.53
CA SER A 32 0.95 -1.54 -14.14
C SER A 32 0.51 -0.25 -13.46
N PRO A 33 -0.71 0.23 -13.72
CA PRO A 33 -1.25 1.37 -12.97
C PRO A 33 -1.36 1.03 -11.49
N VAL A 34 -0.97 1.97 -10.63
CA VAL A 34 -1.13 1.84 -9.18
C VAL A 34 -2.50 2.38 -8.77
N SER A 35 -3.26 1.61 -8.00
CA SER A 35 -4.56 2.02 -7.48
C SER A 35 -4.42 2.99 -6.29
N ARG A 36 -5.42 3.84 -6.05
CA ARG A 36 -5.44 4.77 -4.90
C ARG A 36 -5.25 4.04 -3.56
N GLN A 37 -5.93 2.90 -3.41
CA GLN A 37 -5.82 2.05 -2.21
C GLN A 37 -4.41 1.48 -2.02
N ALA A 38 -3.72 1.10 -3.11
CA ALA A 38 -2.34 0.62 -3.01
C ALA A 38 -1.39 1.76 -2.60
N ILE A 39 -1.59 2.99 -3.09
CA ILE A 39 -0.83 4.16 -2.64
C ILE A 39 -1.06 4.43 -1.15
N ALA A 40 -2.31 4.39 -0.67
CA ALA A 40 -2.60 4.55 0.75
C ALA A 40 -1.83 3.52 1.61
N ALA A 41 -1.83 2.26 1.15
CA ALA A 41 -1.11 1.18 1.83
C ALA A 41 0.42 1.36 1.80
N PHE A 42 1.00 1.84 0.70
CA PHE A 42 2.44 2.15 0.63
C PHE A 42 2.80 3.29 1.58
N LEU A 43 1.99 4.36 1.61
CA LEU A 43 2.23 5.49 2.49
C LEU A 43 2.06 5.12 3.96
N HIS A 44 1.08 4.29 4.30
CA HIS A 44 0.88 3.83 5.68
C HIS A 44 2.07 2.99 6.15
N ARG A 45 2.59 2.07 5.32
CA ARG A 45 3.80 1.31 5.66
C ARG A 45 5.06 2.17 5.78
N LEU A 46 5.14 3.26 5.01
CA LEU A 46 6.31 4.16 5.02
C LEU A 46 6.29 5.16 6.19
N LEU A 47 5.13 5.73 6.51
CA LEU A 47 4.98 6.89 7.40
C LEU A 47 4.20 6.57 8.68
N GLY A 48 3.46 5.48 8.69
CA GLY A 48 2.59 5.08 9.80
C GLY A 48 3.35 4.47 10.98
N PRO A 49 2.65 4.31 12.12
CA PRO A 49 3.21 3.65 13.28
C PRO A 49 3.54 2.18 12.98
N ALA A 50 4.67 1.70 13.50
CA ALA A 50 5.05 0.30 13.42
C ALA A 50 4.48 -0.53 14.59
N PRO A 51 4.05 -1.78 14.37
CA PRO A 51 3.92 -2.40 13.05
C PRO A 51 2.65 -1.90 12.34
N SER A 52 2.66 -1.87 11.00
CA SER A 52 1.47 -1.69 10.16
C SER A 52 0.98 -3.04 9.62
N PRO A 53 0.36 -3.92 10.44
CA PRO A 53 -0.38 -5.05 9.93
C PRO A 53 -1.79 -4.61 9.54
N ASP A 54 -2.43 -5.38 8.66
CA ASP A 54 -3.88 -5.39 8.50
C ASP A 54 -4.52 -5.82 9.84
N ASP A 55 -4.53 -4.94 10.83
CA ASP A 55 -5.03 -5.14 12.20
C ASP A 55 -6.56 -5.18 12.29
N GLY A 56 -7.21 -5.22 11.12
CA GLY A 56 -8.65 -5.16 10.98
C GLY A 56 -9.12 -3.73 11.06
N CYS A 57 -9.75 -3.26 10.00
CA CYS A 57 -10.43 -1.98 10.03
C CYS A 57 -11.59 -2.08 11.03
N VAL A 58 -11.76 -1.09 11.90
CA VAL A 58 -12.88 -1.03 12.85
C VAL A 58 -13.91 0.02 12.47
N GLU A 59 -13.54 0.93 11.57
CA GLU A 59 -14.38 2.02 11.08
C GLU A 59 -13.93 2.38 9.65
N ALA A 60 -14.86 2.31 8.69
CA ALA A 60 -14.58 2.69 7.31
C ALA A 60 -14.66 4.22 7.16
N ALA A 61 -13.62 4.82 6.57
CA ALA A 61 -13.61 6.25 6.30
C ALA A 61 -14.53 6.68 5.14
N PHE A 62 -14.90 5.73 4.27
CA PHE A 62 -15.80 5.96 3.14
C PHE A 62 -16.90 4.90 3.08
N PRO A 63 -18.12 5.26 2.66
CA PRO A 63 -19.26 4.33 2.62
C PRO A 63 -19.13 3.23 1.56
N ASP A 64 -18.26 3.41 0.57
CA ASP A 64 -17.96 2.45 -0.50
C ASP A 64 -16.72 1.58 -0.20
N VAL A 65 -16.12 1.72 0.98
CA VAL A 65 -15.05 0.85 1.47
C VAL A 65 -15.60 -0.03 2.58
N ALA A 66 -15.74 -1.33 2.32
CA ALA A 66 -16.19 -2.27 3.33
C ALA A 66 -15.14 -2.44 4.45
N ILE A 67 -15.58 -2.69 5.68
CA ILE A 67 -14.71 -2.84 6.84
C ILE A 67 -13.78 -4.07 6.74
N ASP A 68 -14.18 -5.09 5.97
CA ASP A 68 -13.40 -6.29 5.67
C ASP A 68 -12.54 -6.15 4.40
N HIS A 69 -12.54 -4.97 3.75
CA HIS A 69 -11.69 -4.71 2.61
C HIS A 69 -10.21 -4.66 3.06
N PRO A 70 -9.29 -5.30 2.31
CA PRO A 70 -7.88 -5.44 2.73
C PRO A 70 -7.17 -4.11 2.95
N PHE A 71 -7.59 -3.04 2.28
CA PHE A 71 -6.98 -1.71 2.43
C PHE A 71 -7.78 -0.75 3.33
N CYS A 72 -8.79 -1.24 4.06
CA CYS A 72 -9.67 -0.36 4.83
C CYS A 72 -8.90 0.40 5.93
N SER A 73 -8.03 -0.26 6.70
CA SER A 73 -7.21 0.39 7.73
C SER A 73 -6.26 1.43 7.12
N ASP A 74 -5.58 1.09 6.02
CA ASP A 74 -4.66 1.99 5.33
C ASP A 74 -5.36 3.25 4.82
N ILE A 75 -6.56 3.08 4.24
CA ILE A 75 -7.36 4.20 3.73
C ILE A 75 -7.86 5.07 4.89
N ALA A 76 -8.34 4.45 5.98
CA ALA A 76 -8.82 5.18 7.15
C ALA A 76 -7.70 6.00 7.80
N TRP A 77 -6.51 5.40 7.96
CA TRP A 77 -5.33 6.12 8.44
C TRP A 77 -4.97 7.29 7.51
N ALA A 78 -4.96 7.07 6.19
CA ALA A 78 -4.62 8.13 5.24
C ALA A 78 -5.61 9.31 5.26
N VAL A 79 -6.87 9.07 5.61
CA VAL A 79 -7.86 10.15 5.83
C VAL A 79 -7.57 10.93 7.11
N VAL A 80 -7.23 10.24 8.21
CA VAL A 80 -6.87 10.88 9.48
C VAL A 80 -5.64 11.79 9.33
N GLU A 81 -4.65 11.35 8.56
CA GLU A 81 -3.43 12.13 8.27
C GLU A 81 -3.63 13.19 7.17
N GLY A 82 -4.81 13.28 6.56
CA GLY A 82 -5.12 14.26 5.51
C GLY A 82 -4.42 13.99 4.17
N LEU A 83 -4.00 12.75 3.91
CA LEU A 83 -3.36 12.32 2.67
C LEU A 83 -4.40 11.95 1.58
N VAL A 84 -5.59 11.54 2.00
CA VAL A 84 -6.72 11.17 1.12
C VAL A 84 -8.00 11.86 1.61
N ALA A 85 -8.86 12.24 0.66
CA ALA A 85 -10.19 12.81 0.90
C ALA A 85 -11.20 12.28 -0.13
#